data_AF-A0A0E3SIN3-F1
#
_entry.id   AF-A0A0E3SIN3-F1
#
_cell.length_a   1.000
_cell.length_b   1.000
_cell.length_c   1.000
_cell.angle_alpha   90.00
_cell.angle_beta   90.00
_cell.angle_gamma   90.00
#
_symmetry.space_group_name_H-M   'P 1'
#
loop_
_entity.id
_entity.type
_entity.pdbx_description
1 polymer ?
#
loop_
_entity_poly.entity_id
_entity_poly.type
_entity_poly.pdbx_seq_one_letter_code
_entity_poly.pdbx_strand_id
1 'polypeptide(L)'
;MVLILPVHPAVSEFNYPRILDNPWDHSPITVYIDNKSVPPHYSPTYYTQVQKALNYWAEGGNGKLDYTPVFAIVDSEKADIRIRWVENLQKDQGVPPKVAGVTVPLIVNGRFIRVDVMLGVGYSQWGEWVPYSDTAMLAIAKHELGHALGLNHSNDKQDIMYPSNEQINNTNPILSKYGSFLLFAVYAILAIVVFLSVSYVLGRIAK
;
A
#
# COMPACT_ATOMS: atom_id res chain seq x y z
N MET A 1 -47.01 32.56 -11.62
CA MET A 1 -45.55 32.49 -11.39
C MET A 1 -45.24 31.07 -10.97
N VAL A 2 -44.68 30.27 -11.87
CA VAL A 2 -44.35 28.86 -11.62
C VAL A 2 -42.91 28.83 -11.13
N LEU A 3 -42.70 28.43 -9.88
CA LEU A 3 -41.36 28.26 -9.32
C LEU A 3 -40.89 26.85 -9.70
N ILE A 4 -40.06 26.74 -10.74
CA ILE A 4 -39.39 25.49 -11.09
C ILE A 4 -38.12 25.44 -10.24
N LEU A 5 -38.13 24.60 -9.20
CA LEU A 5 -36.90 24.27 -8.48
C LEU A 5 -36.04 23.37 -9.38
N PRO A 6 -34.75 23.65 -9.57
CA PRO A 6 -33.86 22.69 -10.21
C PRO A 6 -33.73 21.49 -9.27
N VAL A 7 -34.27 20.35 -9.68
CA VAL A 7 -33.88 19.06 -9.11
C VAL A 7 -32.43 18.87 -9.54
N HIS A 8 -31.49 19.18 -8.66
CA HIS A 8 -30.13 18.68 -8.81
C HIS A 8 -30.23 17.15 -8.78
N PRO A 9 -29.79 16.43 -9.82
CA PRO A 9 -29.64 15.00 -9.69
C PRO A 9 -28.66 14.76 -8.55
N ALA A 10 -29.11 14.03 -7.52
CA ALA A 10 -28.25 13.48 -6.50
C ALA A 10 -27.07 12.82 -7.21
N VAL A 11 -25.87 13.38 -7.01
CA VAL A 11 -24.64 12.86 -7.58
C VAL A 11 -24.40 11.51 -6.88
N SER A 12 -24.89 10.44 -7.49
CA SER A 12 -24.44 9.05 -7.37
C SER A 12 -23.70 8.69 -6.07
N GLU A 13 -24.41 8.63 -4.94
CA GLU A 13 -24.01 7.82 -3.78
C GLU A 13 -24.20 6.31 -4.04
N PHE A 14 -24.68 5.91 -5.22
CA PHE A 14 -25.02 4.53 -5.53
C PHE A 14 -23.82 3.75 -6.08
N ASN A 15 -23.34 2.85 -5.23
CA ASN A 15 -22.33 1.80 -5.40
C ASN A 15 -20.87 2.24 -5.38
N TYR A 16 -20.34 2.28 -4.16
CA TYR A 16 -18.90 2.13 -3.93
C TYR A 16 -18.36 0.92 -4.72
N PRO A 17 -17.19 1.00 -5.40
CA PRO A 17 -16.68 -0.09 -6.21
C PRO A 17 -16.41 -1.37 -5.41
N ARG A 18 -16.89 -2.51 -5.91
CA ARG A 18 -16.77 -3.82 -5.27
C ARG A 18 -16.35 -4.91 -6.24
N ILE A 19 -15.64 -5.90 -5.72
CA ILE A 19 -15.39 -7.19 -6.35
C ILE A 19 -16.64 -8.07 -6.16
N LEU A 20 -17.13 -8.17 -4.92
CA LEU A 20 -18.36 -8.86 -4.53
C LEU A 20 -18.96 -8.16 -3.30
N ASP A 21 -20.29 -8.05 -3.23
CA ASP A 21 -20.99 -7.44 -2.07
C ASP A 21 -20.87 -8.30 -0.80
N ASN A 22 -21.00 -9.61 -0.98
CA ASN A 22 -20.97 -10.60 0.09
C ASN A 22 -19.98 -11.72 -0.28
N PRO A 23 -18.67 -11.48 -0.19
CA PRO A 23 -17.68 -12.45 -0.67
C PRO A 23 -17.66 -13.73 0.18
N TRP A 24 -17.85 -13.61 1.50
CA TRP A 24 -17.86 -14.73 2.43
C TRP A 24 -19.29 -15.14 2.78
N ASP A 25 -19.51 -16.43 3.03
CA ASP A 25 -20.81 -17.02 3.38
C ASP A 25 -20.87 -17.51 4.84
N HIS A 26 -19.79 -17.31 5.59
CA HIS A 26 -19.65 -17.74 6.97
C HIS A 26 -18.93 -16.68 7.81
N SER A 27 -19.02 -16.87 9.13
CA SER A 27 -18.36 -16.05 10.15
C SER A 27 -18.03 -16.95 11.35
N PRO A 28 -16.84 -16.81 11.99
CA PRO A 28 -15.78 -15.86 11.65
C PRO A 28 -15.01 -16.24 10.37
N ILE A 29 -14.43 -15.24 9.71
CA ILE A 29 -13.45 -15.43 8.63
C ILE A 29 -12.11 -15.77 9.27
N THR A 30 -11.54 -16.92 8.94
CA THR A 30 -10.25 -17.35 9.50
C THR A 30 -9.09 -16.67 8.78
N VAL A 31 -8.10 -16.22 9.55
CA VAL A 31 -6.93 -15.51 9.02
C VAL A 31 -5.65 -16.18 9.49
N TYR A 32 -4.81 -16.59 8.55
CA TYR A 32 -3.45 -17.04 8.81
C TYR A 32 -2.46 -15.94 8.44
N ILE A 33 -1.61 -15.56 9.39
CA ILE A 33 -0.52 -14.60 9.17
C ILE A 33 0.79 -15.38 9.29
N ASP A 34 1.48 -15.56 8.17
CA ASP A 34 2.70 -16.36 8.13
C ASP A 34 3.82 -15.66 8.93
N ASN A 35 4.17 -16.21 10.09
CA ASN A 35 5.31 -15.77 10.87
C ASN A 35 6.43 -16.83 10.92
N LYS A 36 6.29 -17.90 10.13
CA LYS A 36 7.22 -19.04 10.09
C LYS A 36 8.17 -18.91 8.91
N SER A 37 7.64 -18.53 7.75
CA SER A 37 8.41 -18.39 6.50
C SER A 37 8.51 -16.92 6.13
N VAL A 38 9.37 -16.18 6.84
CA VAL A 38 9.57 -14.74 6.63
C VAL A 38 10.76 -14.46 5.71
N PRO A 39 10.66 -13.48 4.77
CA PRO A 39 11.75 -13.11 3.89
C PRO A 39 12.84 -12.30 4.61
N PRO A 40 14.00 -12.09 3.97
CA PRO A 40 14.96 -11.11 4.44
C PRO A 40 14.32 -9.72 4.59
N HIS A 41 14.86 -8.93 5.52
CA HIS A 41 14.37 -7.59 5.85
C HIS A 41 12.94 -7.50 6.39
N TYR A 42 12.29 -8.62 6.68
CA TYR A 42 11.04 -8.65 7.42
C TYR A 42 11.20 -8.04 8.81
N SER A 43 10.25 -7.19 9.22
CA SER A 43 10.15 -6.68 10.58
C SER A 43 9.06 -7.43 11.36
N PRO A 44 9.35 -8.00 12.55
CA PRO A 44 8.33 -8.62 13.41
C PRO A 44 7.16 -7.69 13.78
N THR A 45 7.36 -6.37 13.75
CA THR A 45 6.32 -5.38 14.05
C THR A 45 5.18 -5.37 13.03
N TYR A 46 5.42 -5.87 11.82
CA TYR A 46 4.41 -5.94 10.75
C TYR A 46 3.25 -6.86 11.09
N TYR A 47 3.51 -7.94 11.83
CA TYR A 47 2.47 -8.82 12.34
C TYR A 47 1.40 -8.03 13.11
N THR A 48 1.84 -7.15 14.03
CA THR A 48 0.94 -6.28 14.80
C THR A 48 0.21 -5.26 13.92
N GLN A 49 0.81 -4.80 12.81
CA GLN A 49 0.11 -3.90 11.89
C GLN A 49 -1.02 -4.59 11.13
N VAL A 50 -0.84 -5.87 10.76
CA VAL A 50 -1.92 -6.68 10.19
C VAL A 50 -3.05 -6.88 11.19
N GLN A 51 -2.73 -7.16 12.47
CA GLN A 51 -3.75 -7.26 13.52
C GLN A 51 -4.56 -5.95 13.67
N LYS A 52 -3.88 -4.80 13.66
CA LYS A 52 -4.55 -3.48 13.67
C LYS A 52 -5.41 -3.25 12.43
N ALA A 53 -4.98 -3.74 11.26
CA ALA A 53 -5.76 -3.62 10.03
C ALA A 53 -7.01 -4.50 10.06
N LEU A 54 -6.94 -5.72 10.61
CA LEU A 54 -8.10 -6.57 10.87
C LEU A 54 -9.08 -5.88 11.83
N ASN A 55 -8.59 -5.33 12.94
CA ASN A 55 -9.42 -4.59 13.89
C ASN A 55 -10.10 -3.37 13.24
N TYR A 56 -9.36 -2.61 12.43
CA TYR A 56 -9.93 -1.49 11.67
C TYR A 56 -11.16 -1.91 10.85
N TRP A 57 -11.09 -3.05 10.15
CA TRP A 57 -12.22 -3.54 9.37
C TRP A 57 -13.35 -4.12 10.24
N ALA A 58 -13.02 -4.79 11.34
CA ALA A 58 -14.01 -5.29 12.30
C ALA A 58 -14.78 -4.14 13.00
N GLU A 59 -14.14 -2.98 13.17
CA GLU A 59 -14.71 -1.76 13.77
C GLU A 59 -15.46 -0.87 12.75
N GLY A 60 -15.70 -1.37 11.53
CA GLY A 60 -16.49 -0.68 10.49
C GLY A 60 -15.67 -0.09 9.35
N GLY A 61 -14.34 -0.13 9.42
CA GLY A 61 -13.44 0.21 8.33
C GLY A 61 -13.64 1.60 7.75
N ASN A 62 -13.78 1.68 6.42
CA ASN A 62 -14.12 2.93 5.72
C ASN A 62 -15.63 3.18 5.62
N GLY A 63 -16.45 2.38 6.33
CA GLY A 63 -17.91 2.46 6.31
C GLY A 63 -18.54 1.98 5.00
N LYS A 64 -17.77 1.27 4.16
CA LYS A 64 -18.24 0.82 2.85
C LYS A 64 -18.50 -0.67 2.78
N LEU A 65 -18.40 -1.47 3.85
CA LEU A 65 -18.84 -2.87 3.79
C LEU A 65 -20.34 -2.96 4.12
N ASP A 66 -21.06 -3.83 3.41
CA ASP A 66 -22.48 -4.09 3.67
C ASP A 66 -22.70 -5.12 4.80
N TYR A 67 -21.61 -5.57 5.41
CA TYR A 67 -21.57 -6.51 6.53
C TYR A 67 -20.43 -6.14 7.49
N THR A 68 -20.51 -6.61 8.73
CA THR A 68 -19.44 -6.44 9.71
C THR A 68 -18.60 -7.72 9.77
N PRO A 69 -17.34 -7.71 9.30
CA PRO A 69 -16.50 -8.89 9.35
C PRO A 69 -16.10 -9.22 10.79
N VAL A 70 -16.07 -10.51 11.11
CA VAL A 70 -15.49 -11.03 12.36
C VAL A 70 -14.33 -11.93 11.97
N PHE A 71 -13.17 -11.72 12.57
CA PHE A 71 -11.96 -12.46 12.24
C PHE A 71 -11.55 -13.42 13.36
N ALA A 72 -11.05 -14.59 12.97
CA ALA A 72 -10.37 -15.51 13.88
C ALA A 72 -8.96 -15.77 13.34
N ILE A 73 -7.93 -15.29 14.06
CA ILE A 73 -6.54 -15.62 13.71
C ILE A 73 -6.28 -17.08 14.08
N VAL A 74 -5.83 -17.88 13.12
CA VAL A 74 -5.54 -19.31 13.28
C VAL A 74 -4.14 -19.62 12.74
N ASP A 75 -3.47 -20.62 13.31
CA ASP A 75 -2.19 -21.12 12.80
C ASP A 75 -2.43 -22.26 11.79
N SER A 76 -3.00 -21.94 10.62
CA SER A 76 -3.31 -22.93 9.60
C SER A 76 -3.28 -22.36 8.18
N GLU A 77 -2.52 -22.97 7.28
CA GLU A 77 -2.51 -22.63 5.85
C GLU A 77 -3.82 -22.96 5.11
N LYS A 78 -4.80 -23.54 5.81
CA LYS A 78 -6.17 -23.76 5.33
C LYS A 78 -7.13 -22.62 5.70
N ALA A 79 -6.63 -21.55 6.33
CA ALA A 79 -7.43 -20.37 6.64
C ALA A 79 -7.99 -19.71 5.37
N ASP A 80 -9.10 -19.00 5.54
CA ASP A 80 -9.82 -18.30 4.48
C ASP A 80 -8.95 -17.20 3.87
N ILE A 81 -8.33 -16.37 4.70
CA ILE A 81 -7.37 -15.34 4.28
C ILE A 81 -5.96 -15.78 4.71
N ARG A 82 -5.03 -15.82 3.77
CA ARG A 82 -3.64 -16.21 4.01
C ARG A 82 -2.72 -15.05 3.67
N ILE A 83 -2.04 -14.54 4.69
CA ILE A 83 -1.17 -13.37 4.59
C ILE A 83 0.27 -13.84 4.63
N ARG A 84 1.02 -13.54 3.58
CA ARG A 84 2.45 -13.82 3.48
C ARG A 84 3.25 -12.57 3.14
N TRP A 85 4.52 -12.60 3.51
CA TRP A 85 5.45 -11.50 3.26
C TRP A 85 6.28 -11.78 2.02
N VAL A 86 6.55 -10.74 1.24
CA VAL A 86 7.42 -10.81 0.07
C VAL A 86 8.53 -9.79 0.24
N GLU A 87 9.77 -10.18 -0.05
CA GLU A 87 10.88 -9.24 -0.01
C GLU A 87 10.64 -8.17 -1.08
N ASN A 88 10.73 -8.55 -2.35
CA ASN A 88 10.59 -7.62 -3.46
C ASN A 88 9.45 -8.06 -4.37
N LEU A 89 8.25 -7.49 -4.16
CA LEU A 89 7.08 -7.83 -4.97
C LEU A 89 7.33 -7.70 -6.47
N GLN A 90 8.05 -6.65 -6.92
CA GLN A 90 8.31 -6.45 -8.35
C GLN A 90 9.16 -7.58 -8.93
N LYS A 91 10.23 -7.98 -8.23
CA LYS A 91 11.14 -9.03 -8.66
C LYS A 91 10.52 -10.43 -8.52
N ASP A 92 9.83 -10.68 -7.42
CA ASP A 92 9.41 -12.01 -7.01
C ASP A 92 8.02 -12.38 -7.54
N GLN A 93 7.18 -11.39 -7.84
CA GLN A 93 5.81 -11.60 -8.33
C GLN A 93 5.56 -10.94 -9.71
N GLY A 94 6.55 -10.23 -10.27
CA GLY A 94 6.43 -9.60 -11.59
C GLY A 94 5.41 -8.45 -11.65
N VAL A 95 5.05 -7.87 -10.50
CA VAL A 95 4.05 -6.79 -10.45
C VAL A 95 4.64 -5.45 -10.92
N PRO A 96 3.81 -4.52 -11.42
CA PRO A 96 4.26 -3.20 -11.81
C PRO A 96 5.02 -2.48 -10.69
N PRO A 97 5.92 -1.54 -11.05
CA PRO A 97 6.61 -0.71 -10.07
C PRO A 97 5.64 -0.02 -9.11
N LYS A 98 6.08 0.11 -7.85
CA LYS A 98 5.35 0.77 -6.75
C LYS A 98 4.14 0.02 -6.19
N VAL A 99 3.84 -1.19 -6.66
CA VAL A 99 2.86 -2.05 -5.97
C VAL A 99 3.49 -2.58 -4.66
N ALA A 100 2.86 -2.32 -3.52
CA ALA A 100 3.36 -2.71 -2.19
C ALA A 100 2.58 -3.86 -1.53
N GLY A 101 1.45 -4.24 -2.10
CA GLY A 101 0.65 -5.40 -1.71
C GLY A 101 -0.08 -5.99 -2.91
N VAL A 102 -0.49 -7.25 -2.79
CA VAL A 102 -1.32 -7.92 -3.80
C VAL A 102 -2.31 -8.84 -3.11
N THR A 103 -3.58 -8.73 -3.50
CA THR A 103 -4.65 -9.61 -3.03
C THR A 103 -5.21 -10.45 -4.18
N VAL A 104 -5.23 -11.77 -4.01
CA VAL A 104 -5.68 -12.73 -5.03
C VAL A 104 -6.80 -13.60 -4.44
N PRO A 105 -8.08 -13.30 -4.74
CA PRO A 105 -9.18 -14.14 -4.33
C PRO A 105 -9.32 -15.37 -5.25
N LEU A 106 -9.59 -16.53 -4.66
CA LEU A 106 -10.11 -17.70 -5.35
C LEU A 106 -11.64 -17.72 -5.21
N ILE A 107 -12.32 -17.53 -6.33
CA ILE A 107 -13.77 -17.36 -6.38
C ILE A 107 -14.43 -18.61 -6.97
N VAL A 108 -15.40 -19.19 -6.27
CA VAL A 108 -16.22 -20.31 -6.74
C VAL A 108 -17.68 -19.98 -6.46
N ASN A 109 -18.55 -20.12 -7.47
CA ASN A 109 -19.99 -19.85 -7.36
C ASN A 109 -20.33 -18.47 -6.77
N GLY A 110 -19.55 -17.44 -7.12
CA GLY A 110 -19.77 -16.07 -6.65
C GLY A 110 -19.42 -15.84 -5.17
N ARG A 111 -18.60 -16.73 -4.57
CA ARG A 111 -18.08 -16.60 -3.21
C ARG A 111 -16.57 -16.77 -3.18
N PHE A 112 -15.91 -16.09 -2.25
CA PHE A 112 -14.52 -16.36 -1.93
C PHE A 112 -14.47 -17.66 -1.14
N ILE A 113 -13.65 -18.61 -1.62
CA ILE A 113 -13.33 -19.82 -0.87
C ILE A 113 -11.92 -19.77 -0.29
N ARG A 114 -11.11 -18.79 -0.72
CA ARG A 114 -9.78 -18.48 -0.22
C ARG A 114 -9.32 -17.13 -0.75
N VAL A 115 -8.54 -16.38 0.01
CA VAL A 115 -7.84 -15.17 -0.45
C VAL A 115 -6.38 -15.24 -0.03
N ASP A 116 -5.50 -15.07 -1.01
CA ASP A 116 -4.06 -14.98 -0.79
C ASP A 116 -3.64 -13.50 -0.82
N VAL A 117 -3.12 -13.00 0.30
CA VAL A 117 -2.62 -11.63 0.47
C VAL A 117 -1.10 -11.65 0.59
N MET A 118 -0.44 -10.89 -0.26
CA MET A 118 1.01 -10.72 -0.28
C MET A 118 1.34 -9.30 0.13
N LEU A 119 2.13 -9.13 1.18
CA LEU A 119 2.58 -7.82 1.65
C LEU A 119 4.07 -7.68 1.39
N GLY A 120 4.46 -6.68 0.60
CA GLY A 120 5.87 -6.34 0.41
C GLY A 120 6.47 -5.81 1.70
N VAL A 121 7.73 -6.13 2.01
CA VAL A 121 8.40 -5.68 3.25
C VAL A 121 9.24 -4.41 3.05
N GLY A 122 9.38 -3.96 1.80
CA GLY A 122 10.11 -2.76 1.40
C GLY A 122 10.29 -2.70 -0.11
N TYR A 123 11.26 -1.91 -0.56
CA TYR A 123 11.63 -1.78 -1.97
C TYR A 123 13.11 -1.45 -2.12
N SER A 124 13.68 -1.71 -3.30
CA SER A 124 15.05 -1.29 -3.61
C SER A 124 15.05 0.10 -4.24
N GLN A 125 15.90 0.98 -3.70
CA GLN A 125 16.10 2.33 -4.22
C GLN A 125 17.61 2.61 -4.30
N TRP A 126 18.10 2.93 -5.49
CA TRP A 126 19.52 3.22 -5.74
C TRP A 126 20.49 2.11 -5.32
N GLY A 127 20.06 0.85 -5.37
CA GLY A 127 20.86 -0.31 -4.95
C GLY A 127 20.79 -0.61 -3.45
N GLU A 128 20.17 0.27 -2.67
CA GLU A 128 19.95 0.08 -1.24
C GLU A 128 18.55 -0.48 -0.97
N TRP A 129 18.44 -1.25 0.10
CA TRP A 129 17.15 -1.75 0.59
C TRP A 129 16.47 -0.71 1.49
N VAL A 130 15.22 -0.38 1.20
CA VAL A 130 14.41 0.54 2.00
C VAL A 130 13.21 -0.23 2.56
N PRO A 131 13.19 -0.59 3.87
CA PRO A 131 12.07 -1.26 4.48
C PRO A 131 10.85 -0.33 4.59
N TYR A 132 9.66 -0.92 4.63
CA TYR A 132 8.46 -0.14 4.95
C TYR A 132 8.43 0.28 6.45
N SER A 133 7.85 1.43 6.77
CA SER A 133 7.56 1.76 8.17
C SER A 133 6.32 1.00 8.65
N ASP A 134 6.14 0.91 9.97
CA ASP A 134 4.90 0.37 10.56
C ASP A 134 3.64 1.09 10.07
N THR A 135 3.70 2.42 9.90
CA THR A 135 2.56 3.21 9.40
C THR A 135 2.23 2.85 7.96
N ALA A 136 3.26 2.71 7.10
CA ALA A 136 3.06 2.27 5.73
C ALA A 136 2.51 0.84 5.67
N MET A 137 3.08 -0.08 6.46
CA MET A 137 2.60 -1.46 6.52
C MET A 137 1.14 -1.54 6.98
N LEU A 138 0.75 -0.74 7.97
CA LEU A 138 -0.64 -0.64 8.41
C LEU A 138 -1.56 -0.17 7.27
N ALA A 139 -1.17 0.86 6.51
CA ALA A 139 -1.95 1.36 5.38
C ALA A 139 -2.09 0.29 4.27
N ILE A 140 -0.98 -0.35 3.89
CA ILE A 140 -0.97 -1.44 2.89
C ILE A 140 -1.89 -2.57 3.35
N ALA A 141 -1.72 -3.05 4.58
CA ALA A 141 -2.53 -4.15 5.11
C ALA A 141 -4.03 -3.81 5.14
N LYS A 142 -4.40 -2.57 5.49
CA LYS A 142 -5.81 -2.14 5.42
C LYS A 142 -6.35 -2.18 4.00
N HIS A 143 -5.59 -1.67 3.02
CA HIS A 143 -5.97 -1.67 1.62
C HIS A 143 -6.19 -3.10 1.09
N GLU A 144 -5.19 -3.98 1.27
CA GLU A 144 -5.26 -5.36 0.79
C GLU A 144 -6.37 -6.16 1.49
N LEU A 145 -6.57 -5.95 2.79
CA LEU A 145 -7.70 -6.57 3.50
C LEU A 145 -9.05 -6.05 2.99
N GLY A 146 -9.15 -4.82 2.52
CA GLY A 146 -10.37 -4.33 1.86
C GLY A 146 -10.71 -5.13 0.60
N HIS A 147 -9.70 -5.48 -0.21
CA HIS A 147 -9.88 -6.41 -1.34
C HIS A 147 -10.29 -7.80 -0.87
N ALA A 148 -9.68 -8.31 0.20
CA ALA A 148 -10.04 -9.61 0.79
C ALA A 148 -11.48 -9.64 1.35
N LEU A 149 -12.06 -8.47 1.60
CA LEU A 149 -13.43 -8.27 2.07
C LEU A 149 -14.41 -7.88 0.95
N GLY A 150 -13.95 -7.86 -0.30
CA GLY A 150 -14.80 -7.66 -1.48
C GLY A 150 -14.84 -6.23 -2.01
N LEU A 151 -14.06 -5.30 -1.47
CA LEU A 151 -13.95 -3.94 -2.00
C LEU A 151 -13.05 -3.89 -3.24
N ASN A 152 -13.37 -3.00 -4.18
CA ASN A 152 -12.49 -2.64 -5.28
C ASN A 152 -11.91 -1.24 -5.03
N HIS A 153 -11.02 -0.79 -5.91
CA HIS A 153 -10.40 0.52 -5.80
C HIS A 153 -11.43 1.66 -5.82
N SER A 154 -11.28 2.58 -4.87
CA SER A 154 -12.05 3.83 -4.84
C SER A 154 -11.47 4.86 -5.81
N ASN A 155 -12.31 5.79 -6.27
CA ASN A 155 -11.89 6.99 -6.98
C ASN A 155 -11.61 8.18 -6.05
N ASP A 156 -11.98 8.07 -4.77
CA ASP A 156 -11.75 9.10 -3.76
C ASP A 156 -10.33 8.96 -3.17
N LYS A 157 -9.51 10.00 -3.30
CA LYS A 157 -8.12 10.03 -2.82
C LYS A 157 -7.99 9.93 -1.30
N GLN A 158 -9.06 10.23 -0.56
CA GLN A 158 -9.07 10.16 0.90
C GLN A 158 -9.45 8.76 1.40
N ASP A 159 -9.92 7.88 0.52
CA ASP A 159 -10.29 6.51 0.87
C ASP A 159 -9.05 5.61 1.00
N ILE A 160 -9.09 4.68 1.96
CA ILE A 160 -8.05 3.67 2.14
C ILE A 160 -7.94 2.74 0.92
N MET A 161 -9.01 2.58 0.13
CA MET A 161 -9.00 1.78 -1.11
C MET A 161 -8.59 2.59 -2.34
N TYR A 162 -8.16 3.85 -2.22
CA TYR A 162 -7.61 4.57 -3.36
C TYR A 162 -6.28 3.91 -3.81
N PRO A 163 -6.09 3.61 -5.11
CA PRO A 163 -4.92 2.89 -5.61
C PRO A 163 -3.69 3.82 -5.73
N SER A 164 -3.20 4.32 -4.60
CA SER A 164 -2.09 5.28 -4.53
C SER A 164 -1.06 4.85 -3.51
N ASN A 165 0.20 5.04 -3.90
CA ASN A 165 1.34 4.78 -3.03
C ASN A 165 1.71 5.98 -2.15
N GLU A 166 0.91 7.06 -2.17
CA GLU A 166 1.14 8.21 -1.28
C GLU A 166 1.09 7.80 0.19
N GLN A 167 0.28 6.80 0.55
CA GLN A 167 0.17 6.25 1.89
C GLN A 167 1.35 5.34 2.28
N ILE A 168 2.17 4.95 1.30
CA ILE A 168 3.34 4.04 1.43
C ILE A 168 4.65 4.82 1.59
N ASN A 169 4.64 6.13 1.33
CA ASN A 169 5.84 6.96 1.33
C ASN A 169 6.43 7.11 2.75
N ASN A 170 7.41 6.26 3.08
CA ASN A 170 8.27 6.39 4.28
C ASN A 170 9.28 7.52 4.17
N THR A 171 8.86 8.64 3.60
CA THR A 171 9.74 9.75 3.34
C THR A 171 9.38 10.86 4.28
N ASN A 172 10.41 11.45 4.90
CA ASN A 172 10.32 12.85 5.28
C ASN A 172 9.69 13.60 4.10
N PRO A 173 8.57 14.30 4.27
CA PRO A 173 7.83 14.92 3.16
C PRO A 173 8.69 15.92 2.37
N ILE A 174 9.73 16.46 3.01
CA ILE A 174 10.74 17.30 2.37
C ILE A 174 11.63 16.49 1.42
N LEU A 175 12.06 15.29 1.81
CA LEU A 175 12.99 14.47 1.03
C LEU A 175 12.31 13.83 -0.18
N SER A 176 11.05 13.42 -0.09
CA SER A 176 10.31 12.92 -1.26
C SER A 176 9.98 14.03 -2.27
N LYS A 177 9.65 15.23 -1.78
CA LYS A 177 9.29 16.35 -2.64
C LYS A 177 10.50 17.03 -3.27
N TYR A 178 11.61 17.14 -2.54
CA TYR A 178 12.78 17.92 -2.96
C TYR A 178 14.07 17.10 -3.08
N GLY A 179 14.09 15.80 -2.77
CA GLY A 179 15.32 15.00 -2.73
C GLY A 179 16.09 14.99 -4.05
N SER A 180 15.41 14.78 -5.17
CA SER A 180 16.02 14.88 -6.52
C SER A 180 16.60 16.28 -6.79
N PHE A 181 15.88 17.32 -6.38
CA PHE A 181 16.31 18.71 -6.57
C PHE A 181 17.50 19.09 -5.69
N LEU A 182 17.50 18.64 -4.43
CA LEU A 182 18.61 18.81 -3.49
C LEU A 182 19.86 18.07 -3.98
N LEU A 183 19.71 16.85 -4.49
CA LEU A 183 20.82 16.09 -5.05
C LEU A 183 21.41 16.81 -6.27
N PHE A 184 20.55 17.28 -7.19
CA PHE A 184 20.97 18.08 -8.34
C PHE A 184 21.70 19.36 -7.91
N ALA A 185 21.18 20.08 -6.92
CA ALA A 185 21.81 21.30 -6.39
C ALA A 185 23.20 21.01 -5.80
N VAL A 186 23.37 19.90 -5.07
CA VAL A 186 24.67 19.47 -4.54
C VAL A 186 25.64 19.18 -5.69
N TYR A 187 25.23 18.44 -6.72
CA TYR A 187 26.10 18.17 -7.88
C TYR A 187 26.44 19.43 -8.66
N ALA A 188 25.49 20.36 -8.84
CA ALA A 188 25.75 21.63 -9.50
C ALA A 188 26.76 22.48 -8.73
N ILE A 189 26.64 22.57 -7.40
CA ILE A 189 27.62 23.26 -6.55
C ILE A 189 28.99 22.59 -6.66
N LEU A 190 29.05 21.26 -6.60
CA LEU A 190 30.30 20.51 -6.69
C LEU A 190 30.99 20.76 -8.05
N ALA A 191 30.23 20.76 -9.14
CA ALA A 191 30.74 21.07 -10.48
C ALA A 191 31.28 22.50 -10.59
N ILE A 192 30.59 23.48 -9.99
CA ILE A 192 31.06 24.89 -9.94
C ILE A 192 32.38 24.98 -9.15
N VAL A 193 32.46 24.33 -7.98
CA VAL A 193 33.67 24.34 -7.15
C VAL A 193 34.85 23.71 -7.90
N VAL A 194 34.64 22.58 -8.57
CA VAL A 194 35.67 21.93 -9.39
C VAL A 194 36.10 22.84 -10.54
N PHE A 195 35.14 23.43 -11.26
CA PHE A 195 35.43 24.35 -12.36
C PHE A 195 36.28 25.54 -11.89
N LEU A 196 35.88 26.22 -10.81
CA LEU A 196 36.60 27.36 -10.25
C LEU A 196 38.01 26.97 -9.79
N SER A 197 38.15 25.79 -9.17
CA SER A 197 39.43 25.27 -8.70
C SER A 197 40.39 24.96 -9.85
N VAL A 198 39.89 24.32 -10.92
CA VAL A 198 40.68 24.04 -12.14
C VAL A 198 41.06 25.34 -12.85
N SER A 199 40.13 26.27 -13.01
CA SER A 199 40.42 27.58 -13.61
C SER A 199 41.46 28.38 -12.82
N TYR A 200 41.40 28.33 -11.48
CA TYR A 200 42.38 28.98 -10.62
C TYR A 200 43.79 28.40 -10.77
N VAL A 201 43.91 27.06 -10.82
CA VAL A 201 45.20 26.37 -11.02
C VAL A 201 45.77 26.68 -12.41
N LEU A 202 44.97 26.58 -13.47
CA LEU A 202 45.42 26.88 -14.83
C LEU A 202 45.86 28.35 -14.99
N GLY A 203 45.16 29.30 -14.36
CA GLY A 203 45.52 30.71 -14.35
C GLY A 203 46.83 31.03 -13.60
N ARG A 204 47.27 30.14 -12.70
CA ARG A 204 48.57 30.25 -11.98
C ARG A 204 49.73 29.67 -12.77
N ILE A 205 49.47 28.67 -13.63
CA ILE A 205 50.48 28.03 -14.48
C ILE A 205 50.76 28.88 -15.74
N ALA A 206 49.79 29.68 -16.18
CA ALA A 206 49.91 30.55 -17.35
C ALA A 206 50.58 31.93 -17.07
N LYS A 207 51.06 32.18 -15.84
CA LYS A 207 51.85 33.35 -15.44
C LYS A 207 53.28 32.95 -15.15
#